data_AF-A0A9W3P6X1-F1
#
_entry.id   AF-A0A9W3P6X1-F1
#
_cell.length_a   1.000
_cell.length_b   1.000
_cell.length_c   1.000
_cell.angle_alpha   90.00
_cell.angle_beta   90.00
_cell.angle_gamma   90.00
#
_symmetry.space_group_name_H-M   'P 1'
#
loop_
_entity.id
_entity.type
_entity.pdbx_description
1 polymer ?
#
loop_
_entity_poly.entity_id
_entity_poly.type
_entity_poly.pdbx_seq_one_letter_code
_entity_poly.pdbx_strand_id
1 'polypeptide(L)'
;MSSSKLSKHIRYLLPFLLVGLFFIVPHKAEAKRAPHVEEYINKNKQAAIDVGRKYGIFPSQILAQGGFESNWGRSSVAKNNNNFYGIKGSGAYRKYASPAECMEDFVTNFYVTKLKSYEDIIKATSPYGIGKLLYIDYAPPGDGTNAEYLTSYESIVANYDVVQYDKIAFPDGVKRHPKISEVRAGKRDNFTYEEAGKIDYSGKEVVVTDKDVKADGTTEQKVEQPNPNGGQPTENVVIQPKFTFSEDAIKGMPKKRDWEEEKLPESKKSDLALEEHRSLEKWKQESDTPIADKVTKGFRTAVSLSGIILFFYGLLIIIAYIFDRVTITEWKALPVITKNRLFAVKDKEDSTYRINAPQEGSKGITIADLCKVQFFIIGLAMCLLNGWIYTFVDVIIRGFANAQQYLSGLF
;
A
#
# COMPACT_ATOMS: atom_id res chain seq x y z
N MET A 1 -38.61 23.18 -37.23
CA MET A 1 -38.76 23.28 -35.75
C MET A 1 -37.36 23.29 -35.13
N SER A 2 -36.97 24.39 -34.49
CA SER A 2 -35.58 24.85 -34.34
C SER A 2 -34.61 23.84 -33.71
N SER A 3 -33.54 23.50 -34.45
CA SER A 3 -32.31 22.83 -33.99
C SER A 3 -31.78 23.39 -32.65
N SER A 4 -32.04 24.67 -32.35
CA SER A 4 -31.60 25.31 -31.10
C SER A 4 -32.22 24.70 -29.83
N LYS A 5 -33.47 24.23 -29.86
CA LYS A 5 -34.12 23.64 -28.67
C LYS A 5 -33.60 22.23 -28.36
N LEU A 6 -33.37 21.42 -29.38
CA LEU A 6 -32.80 20.07 -29.22
C LEU A 6 -31.37 20.13 -28.65
N SER A 7 -30.57 21.10 -29.13
CA SER A 7 -29.20 21.33 -28.62
C SER A 7 -29.17 21.72 -27.13
N LYS A 8 -30.13 22.52 -26.65
CA LYS A 8 -30.19 22.93 -25.23
C LYS A 8 -30.46 21.75 -24.30
N HIS A 9 -31.29 20.79 -24.73
CA HIS A 9 -31.68 19.66 -23.89
C HIS A 9 -30.59 18.58 -23.86
N ILE A 10 -29.95 18.30 -25.00
CA ILE A 10 -28.83 17.34 -25.06
C ILE A 10 -27.64 17.77 -24.19
N ARG A 11 -27.44 19.08 -23.97
CA ARG A 11 -26.42 19.60 -23.04
C ARG A 11 -26.57 19.08 -21.60
N TYR A 12 -27.77 18.72 -21.15
CA TYR A 12 -27.97 18.14 -19.82
C TYR A 12 -27.46 16.69 -19.70
N LEU A 13 -27.21 16.01 -20.83
CA LEU A 13 -26.64 14.66 -20.88
C LEU A 13 -25.11 14.66 -20.96
N LEU A 14 -24.52 15.80 -21.37
CA LEU A 14 -23.07 15.97 -21.51
C LEU A 14 -22.28 15.68 -20.22
N PRO A 15 -22.70 16.12 -19.02
CA PRO A 15 -21.98 15.82 -17.78
C PRO A 15 -21.87 14.32 -17.52
N PHE A 16 -22.91 13.54 -17.84
CA PHE A 16 -22.90 12.09 -17.64
C PHE A 16 -21.96 11.37 -18.62
N LEU A 17 -21.85 11.87 -19.86
CA LEU A 17 -20.87 11.38 -20.85
C LEU A 17 -19.42 11.72 -20.42
N LEU A 18 -19.20 12.93 -19.88
CA LEU A 18 -17.89 13.39 -19.42
C LEU A 18 -17.41 12.67 -18.14
N VAL A 19 -18.31 12.32 -17.23
CA VAL A 19 -17.98 11.50 -16.05
C VAL A 19 -17.35 10.16 -16.46
N GLY A 20 -17.76 9.58 -17.60
CA GLY A 20 -17.16 8.36 -18.14
C GLY A 20 -15.69 8.50 -18.55
N LEU A 21 -15.28 9.67 -19.02
CA LEU A 21 -13.88 9.94 -19.37
C LEU A 21 -12.98 10.01 -18.13
N PHE A 22 -13.51 10.43 -16.98
CA PHE A 22 -12.76 10.51 -15.71
C PHE A 22 -12.36 9.13 -15.17
N PHE A 23 -13.10 8.07 -15.52
CA PHE A 23 -12.82 6.68 -15.12
C PHE A 23 -11.91 5.90 -16.09
N ILE A 24 -11.75 6.39 -17.33
CA ILE A 24 -10.80 5.81 -18.30
C ILE A 24 -9.37 6.23 -17.99
N VAL A 25 -9.19 7.34 -17.28
CA VAL A 25 -7.88 7.72 -16.73
C VAL A 25 -7.57 6.75 -15.59
N PRO A 26 -6.56 5.86 -15.73
CA PRO A 26 -6.12 5.05 -14.62
C PRO A 26 -5.68 6.03 -13.53
N HIS A 27 -6.50 6.14 -12.48
CA HIS A 27 -6.05 6.79 -11.27
C HIS A 27 -4.84 5.98 -10.85
N LYS A 28 -3.67 6.64 -10.74
CA LYS A 28 -2.52 6.03 -10.10
C LYS A 28 -3.03 5.61 -8.73
N ALA A 29 -3.32 4.32 -8.58
CA ALA A 29 -3.63 3.76 -7.28
C ALA A 29 -2.38 4.05 -6.47
N GLU A 30 -2.50 4.99 -5.53
CA GLU A 30 -1.51 5.16 -4.49
C GLU A 30 -1.30 3.76 -3.93
N ALA A 31 -0.06 3.25 -4.01
CA ALA A 31 0.23 1.88 -3.65
C ALA A 31 -0.15 1.69 -2.18
N LYS A 32 -1.38 1.20 -1.93
CA LYS A 32 -1.82 0.89 -0.58
C LYS A 32 -0.89 -0.21 -0.09
N ARG A 33 -0.15 0.10 0.98
CA ARG A 33 0.76 -0.84 1.64
C ARG A 33 0.03 -2.16 1.86
N ALA A 34 0.78 -3.25 1.80
CA ALA A 34 0.22 -4.55 2.12
C ALA A 34 -0.46 -4.47 3.51
N PRO A 35 -1.68 -5.00 3.70
CA PRO A 35 -2.46 -4.76 4.93
C PRO A 35 -1.73 -5.09 6.22
N HIS A 36 -0.91 -6.14 6.22
CA HIS A 36 -0.12 -6.57 7.37
C HIS A 36 0.98 -5.56 7.75
N VAL A 37 1.53 -4.82 6.79
CA VAL A 37 2.51 -3.74 7.05
C VAL A 37 1.82 -2.57 7.75
N GLU A 38 0.65 -2.17 7.25
CA GLU A 38 -0.14 -1.08 7.82
C GLU A 38 -0.64 -1.43 9.23
N GLU A 39 -1.03 -2.69 9.47
CA GLU A 39 -1.40 -3.19 10.79
C GLU A 39 -0.22 -3.13 11.77
N TYR A 40 0.96 -3.63 11.34
CA TYR A 40 2.18 -3.56 12.15
C TYR A 40 2.52 -2.11 12.52
N ILE A 41 2.53 -1.20 11.56
CA ILE A 41 2.85 0.20 11.80
C ILE A 41 1.82 0.81 12.77
N ASN A 42 0.52 0.62 12.52
CA ASN A 42 -0.51 1.22 13.36
C ASN A 42 -0.50 0.71 14.80
N LYS A 43 -0.20 -0.58 15.00
CA LYS A 43 -0.11 -1.19 16.32
C LYS A 43 1.11 -0.70 17.10
N ASN A 44 2.22 -0.43 16.42
CA ASN A 44 3.52 -0.21 17.06
C ASN A 44 4.01 1.24 17.00
N LYS A 45 3.40 2.12 16.21
CA LYS A 45 3.84 3.53 16.03
C LYS A 45 3.98 4.30 17.33
N GLN A 46 3.03 4.13 18.27
CA GLN A 46 3.06 4.88 19.53
C GLN A 46 4.24 4.44 20.39
N ALA A 47 4.46 3.13 20.53
CA ALA A 47 5.61 2.59 21.24
C ALA A 47 6.94 3.05 20.63
N ALA A 48 7.04 3.08 19.29
CA ALA A 48 8.22 3.58 18.60
C ALA A 48 8.45 5.08 18.82
N ILE A 49 7.38 5.89 18.87
CA ILE A 49 7.47 7.33 19.20
C ILE A 49 7.98 7.52 20.63
N ASP A 50 7.41 6.79 21.59
CA ASP A 50 7.75 6.94 23.00
C ASP A 50 9.20 6.52 23.29
N VAL A 51 9.59 5.34 22.78
CA VAL A 51 10.97 4.83 22.89
C VAL A 51 11.95 5.71 22.10
N GLY A 52 11.57 6.12 20.89
CA GLY A 52 12.41 6.97 20.04
C GLY A 52 12.70 8.32 20.68
N ARG A 53 11.68 8.97 21.25
CA ARG A 53 11.84 10.22 22.00
C ARG A 53 12.71 10.03 23.24
N LYS A 54 12.50 8.93 23.98
CA LYS A 54 13.25 8.62 25.22
C LYS A 54 14.75 8.44 24.98
N TYR A 55 15.12 7.76 23.89
CA TYR A 55 16.52 7.40 23.63
C TYR A 55 17.18 8.23 22.51
N GLY A 56 16.46 9.19 21.92
CA GLY A 56 16.98 10.00 20.81
C GLY A 56 17.23 9.21 19.53
N ILE A 57 16.46 8.14 19.31
CA ILE A 57 16.48 7.33 18.08
C ILE A 57 15.24 7.65 17.27
N PHE A 58 15.38 7.80 15.95
CA PHE A 58 14.21 8.09 15.11
C PHE A 58 13.20 6.93 15.13
N PRO A 59 11.91 7.18 15.42
CA PRO A 59 10.85 6.19 15.35
C PRO A 59 10.80 5.43 14.00
N SER A 60 11.09 6.11 12.89
CA SER A 60 11.18 5.50 11.56
C SER A 60 12.18 4.34 11.53
N GLN A 61 13.30 4.47 12.24
CA GLN A 61 14.36 3.47 12.28
C GLN A 61 13.94 2.25 13.11
N ILE A 62 13.31 2.50 14.26
CA ILE A 62 12.79 1.47 15.17
C ILE A 62 11.73 0.62 14.46
N LEU A 63 10.81 1.26 13.75
CA LEU A 63 9.75 0.61 12.98
C LEU A 63 10.30 -0.13 11.76
N ALA A 64 11.25 0.48 11.04
CA ALA A 64 11.84 -0.12 9.84
C ALA A 64 12.60 -1.42 10.16
N GLN A 65 13.49 -1.39 11.15
CA GLN A 65 14.23 -2.59 11.57
C GLN A 65 13.29 -3.65 12.15
N GLY A 66 12.33 -3.24 12.98
CA GLY A 66 11.37 -4.19 13.55
C GLY A 66 10.51 -4.83 12.48
N GLY A 67 10.07 -4.07 11.47
CA GLY A 67 9.33 -4.58 10.31
C GLY A 67 10.17 -5.55 9.49
N PHE A 68 11.42 -5.21 9.18
CA PHE A 68 12.33 -6.06 8.43
C PHE A 68 12.59 -7.40 9.14
N GLU A 69 13.03 -7.36 10.40
CA GLU A 69 13.42 -8.54 11.19
C GLU A 69 12.24 -9.46 11.55
N SER A 70 11.02 -8.91 11.63
CA SER A 70 9.83 -9.67 12.00
C SER A 70 8.92 -10.05 10.83
N ASN A 71 9.30 -9.72 9.60
CA ASN A 71 8.41 -9.79 8.44
C ASN A 71 7.08 -9.06 8.72
N TRP A 72 7.20 -7.82 9.19
CA TRP A 72 6.11 -6.92 9.58
C TRP A 72 5.17 -7.55 10.60
N GLY A 73 5.75 -8.13 11.66
CA GLY A 73 5.04 -8.77 12.77
C GLY A 73 4.51 -10.17 12.47
N ARG A 74 4.78 -10.74 11.30
CA ARG A 74 4.23 -12.05 10.91
C ARG A 74 5.01 -13.25 11.45
N SER A 75 6.27 -13.06 11.82
CA SER A 75 7.12 -14.13 12.33
C SER A 75 6.53 -14.77 13.59
N SER A 76 6.76 -16.07 13.78
CA SER A 76 6.28 -16.80 14.96
C SER A 76 6.81 -16.20 16.26
N VAL A 77 8.05 -15.71 16.25
CA VAL A 77 8.69 -15.05 17.39
C VAL A 77 8.02 -13.70 17.69
N ALA A 78 7.70 -12.90 16.67
CA ALA A 78 6.97 -11.65 16.87
C ALA A 78 5.56 -11.87 17.43
N LYS A 79 4.82 -12.85 16.90
CA LYS A 79 3.45 -13.17 17.35
C LYS A 79 3.39 -13.75 18.76
N ASN A 80 4.24 -14.72 19.06
CA ASN A 80 4.15 -15.48 20.32
C ASN A 80 4.86 -14.78 21.47
N ASN A 81 5.90 -14.01 21.16
CA ASN A 81 6.82 -13.46 22.16
C ASN A 81 6.85 -11.93 22.18
N ASN A 82 6.06 -11.22 21.34
CA ASN A 82 6.17 -9.78 21.11
C ASN A 82 7.60 -9.34 20.78
N ASN A 83 8.38 -10.22 20.13
CA ASN A 83 9.80 -10.02 19.88
C ASN A 83 10.05 -9.79 18.39
N PHE A 84 10.14 -8.51 18.01
CA PHE A 84 10.25 -8.10 16.61
C PHE A 84 11.67 -8.16 16.06
N TYR A 85 12.67 -8.16 16.92
CA TYR A 85 14.09 -8.05 16.55
C TYR A 85 14.87 -9.36 16.74
N GLY A 86 14.17 -10.47 16.99
CA GLY A 86 14.79 -11.79 17.18
C GLY A 86 15.73 -11.88 18.38
N ILE A 87 15.52 -11.06 19.42
CA ILE A 87 16.44 -10.97 20.57
C ILE A 87 16.42 -12.28 21.36
N LYS A 88 17.60 -12.88 21.53
CA LYS A 88 17.81 -14.11 22.33
C LYS A 88 18.36 -13.78 23.72
N GLY A 89 17.96 -14.56 24.70
CA GLY A 89 18.53 -14.60 26.05
C GLY A 89 19.37 -15.87 26.24
N SER A 90 19.26 -16.51 27.40
CA SER A 90 19.96 -17.77 27.76
C SER A 90 19.53 -18.98 26.90
N GLY A 91 19.86 -18.95 25.61
CA GLY A 91 19.58 -20.03 24.65
C GLY A 91 18.19 -19.99 23.97
N ALA A 92 17.30 -19.09 24.38
CA ALA A 92 15.94 -18.98 23.83
C ALA A 92 15.56 -17.54 23.43
N TYR A 93 14.56 -17.40 22.56
CA TYR A 93 13.99 -16.08 22.23
C TYR A 93 13.33 -15.46 23.45
N ARG A 94 13.66 -14.19 23.72
CA ARG A 94 13.01 -13.42 24.79
C ARG A 94 11.53 -13.23 24.48
N LYS A 95 10.71 -13.19 25.52
CA LYS A 95 9.29 -12.83 25.48
C LYS A 95 9.08 -11.53 26.24
N TYR A 96 8.43 -10.57 25.60
CA TYR A 96 8.14 -9.26 26.14
C TYR A 96 6.66 -9.13 26.49
N ALA A 97 6.36 -8.39 27.55
CA ALA A 97 4.99 -8.08 27.95
C ALA A 97 4.33 -7.13 26.94
N SER A 98 5.12 -6.28 26.27
CA SER A 98 4.61 -5.32 25.28
C SER A 98 5.61 -5.03 24.15
N PRO A 99 5.13 -4.48 23.01
CA PRO A 99 6.01 -3.94 21.98
C PRO A 99 6.99 -2.87 22.48
N ALA A 100 6.56 -2.01 23.39
CA ALA A 100 7.41 -0.95 23.95
C ALA A 100 8.61 -1.53 24.70
N GLU A 101 8.39 -2.56 25.51
CA GLU A 101 9.46 -3.27 26.22
C GLU A 101 10.45 -3.93 25.24
N CYS A 102 9.94 -4.56 24.18
CA CYS A 102 10.78 -5.13 23.12
C CYS A 102 11.63 -4.08 22.42
N MET A 103 11.03 -2.93 22.08
CA MET A 103 11.71 -1.82 21.42
C MET A 103 12.74 -1.15 22.33
N GLU A 104 12.46 -1.03 23.61
CA GLU A 104 13.39 -0.50 24.61
C GLU A 104 14.58 -1.45 24.83
N ASP A 105 14.32 -2.77 24.92
CA ASP A 105 15.39 -3.77 25.00
C ASP A 105 16.23 -3.77 23.71
N PHE A 106 15.60 -3.59 22.55
CA PHE A 106 16.30 -3.42 21.28
C PHE A 106 17.20 -2.18 21.28
N VAL A 107 16.67 -1.00 21.60
CA VAL A 107 17.48 0.23 21.61
C VAL A 107 18.63 0.12 22.60
N THR A 108 18.39 -0.40 23.80
CA THR A 108 19.44 -0.46 24.84
C THR A 108 20.46 -1.59 24.63
N ASN A 109 20.04 -2.79 24.21
CA ASN A 109 20.98 -3.88 23.99
C ASN A 109 21.64 -3.83 22.63
N PHE A 110 20.94 -3.37 21.59
CA PHE A 110 21.45 -3.34 20.23
C PHE A 110 22.22 -2.04 19.98
N TYR A 111 21.54 -0.89 20.00
CA TYR A 111 22.18 0.38 19.68
C TYR A 111 23.24 0.76 20.71
N VAL A 112 22.90 0.81 22.01
CA VAL A 112 23.85 1.32 23.03
C VAL A 112 25.03 0.38 23.25
N THR A 113 24.76 -0.92 23.30
CA THR A 113 25.72 -1.90 23.82
C THR A 113 26.50 -2.62 22.73
N LYS A 114 25.89 -2.88 21.57
CA LYS A 114 26.50 -3.70 20.50
C LYS A 114 27.08 -2.90 19.34
N LEU A 115 26.50 -1.76 19.00
CA LEU A 115 26.96 -0.95 17.86
C LEU A 115 28.17 -0.10 18.25
N LYS A 116 29.22 -0.18 17.44
CA LYS A 116 30.40 0.69 17.58
C LYS A 116 30.06 2.12 17.17
N SER A 117 29.18 2.27 16.17
CA SER A 117 28.71 3.57 15.65
C SER A 117 27.61 4.23 16.48
N TYR A 118 27.28 3.72 17.67
CA TYR A 118 26.18 4.24 18.50
C TYR A 118 26.22 5.77 18.69
N GLU A 119 27.39 6.33 18.99
CA GLU A 119 27.52 7.77 19.20
C GLU A 119 27.24 8.56 17.92
N ASP A 120 27.70 8.05 16.78
CA ASP A 120 27.48 8.66 15.47
C ASP A 120 26.00 8.58 15.07
N ILE A 121 25.35 7.44 15.33
CA ILE A 121 23.92 7.24 15.09
C ILE A 121 23.07 8.19 15.94
N ILE A 122 23.42 8.33 17.23
CA ILE A 122 22.70 9.21 18.15
C ILE A 122 22.88 10.67 17.76
N LYS A 123 24.07 11.08 17.33
CA LYS A 123 24.34 12.45 16.89
C LYS A 123 23.84 12.73 15.47
N ALA A 124 23.59 11.70 14.66
CA ALA A 124 23.11 11.86 13.29
C ALA A 124 21.74 12.57 13.25
N THR A 125 21.65 13.64 12.46
CA THR A 125 20.44 14.46 12.32
C THR A 125 19.59 14.06 11.13
N SER A 126 20.04 13.13 10.28
CA SER A 126 19.27 12.62 9.14
C SER A 126 18.84 11.16 9.36
N PRO A 127 17.54 10.83 9.26
CA PRO A 127 17.07 9.44 9.33
C PRO A 127 17.59 8.58 8.17
N TYR A 128 17.89 9.18 7.03
CA TYR A 128 18.45 8.47 5.87
C TYR A 128 19.95 8.16 6.06
N GLY A 129 20.69 9.05 6.73
CA GLY A 129 22.12 8.84 7.03
C GLY A 129 22.40 7.71 8.03
N ILE A 130 21.43 7.38 8.91
CA ILE A 130 21.59 6.31 9.91
C ILE A 130 21.62 4.92 9.26
N GLY A 131 20.89 4.70 8.17
CA GLY A 131 20.91 3.42 7.44
C GLY A 131 22.32 3.01 7.01
N LYS A 132 23.12 3.99 6.56
CA LYS A 132 24.53 3.79 6.20
C LYS A 132 25.42 3.47 7.41
N LEU A 133 25.19 4.12 8.55
CA LEU A 133 25.92 3.84 9.80
C LEU A 133 25.61 2.43 10.33
N LEU A 134 24.33 2.03 10.27
CA LEU A 134 23.92 0.66 10.58
C LEU A 134 24.59 -0.33 9.62
N TYR A 135 24.55 -0.08 8.32
CA TYR A 135 25.19 -0.94 7.32
C TYR A 135 26.68 -1.16 7.60
N ILE A 136 27.44 -0.11 7.95
CA ILE A 136 28.87 -0.20 8.27
C ILE A 136 29.14 -1.17 9.43
N ASP A 137 28.28 -1.20 10.46
CA ASP A 137 28.46 -2.08 11.62
C ASP A 137 28.00 -3.52 11.35
N TYR A 138 27.01 -3.72 10.47
CA TYR A 138 26.47 -5.05 10.13
C TYR A 138 27.21 -5.76 8.99
N ALA A 139 27.83 -5.01 8.07
CA ALA A 139 28.50 -5.51 6.88
C ALA A 139 29.65 -4.56 6.46
N PRO A 140 30.82 -4.64 7.13
CA PRO A 140 31.94 -3.76 6.86
C PRO A 140 32.41 -3.86 5.39
N PRO A 141 32.83 -2.74 4.77
CA PRO A 141 33.23 -2.74 3.35
C PRO A 141 34.30 -3.80 3.04
N GLY A 142 33.96 -4.76 2.17
CA GLY A 142 34.87 -5.80 1.69
C GLY A 142 34.49 -7.24 2.04
N ASP A 143 33.40 -7.48 2.77
CA ASP A 143 32.95 -8.83 3.16
C ASP A 143 32.02 -9.53 2.13
N GLY A 144 31.60 -8.83 1.07
CA GLY A 144 30.76 -9.37 0.01
C GLY A 144 29.31 -9.63 0.42
N THR A 145 28.91 -9.25 1.63
CA THR A 145 27.56 -9.44 2.17
C THR A 145 26.83 -8.11 2.35
N ASN A 146 25.55 -8.05 1.96
CA ASN A 146 24.55 -7.04 2.37
C ASN A 146 24.44 -5.67 1.66
N ALA A 147 24.82 -5.51 0.39
CA ALA A 147 24.30 -4.36 -0.40
C ALA A 147 22.75 -4.31 -0.44
N GLU A 148 22.11 -5.48 -0.30
CA GLU A 148 20.65 -5.65 -0.19
C GLU A 148 20.07 -5.03 1.09
N TYR A 149 20.81 -5.00 2.21
CA TYR A 149 20.32 -4.48 3.49
C TYR A 149 20.13 -2.96 3.43
N LEU A 150 21.11 -2.23 2.88
CA LEU A 150 21.02 -0.78 2.71
C LEU A 150 19.86 -0.41 1.77
N THR A 151 19.74 -1.11 0.65
CA THR A 151 18.65 -0.93 -0.33
C THR A 151 17.27 -1.25 0.28
N SER A 152 17.15 -2.31 1.08
CA SER A 152 15.92 -2.67 1.79
C SER A 152 15.57 -1.65 2.89
N TYR A 153 16.56 -1.08 3.55
CA TYR A 153 16.36 -0.13 4.63
C TYR A 153 15.90 1.24 4.14
N GLU A 154 16.61 1.77 3.15
CA GLU A 154 16.28 3.05 2.52
C GLU A 154 14.91 2.98 1.84
N SER A 155 14.61 1.87 1.17
CA SER A 155 13.28 1.64 0.62
C SER A 155 12.20 1.53 1.71
N ILE A 156 12.48 0.96 2.88
CA ILE A 156 11.49 0.92 3.96
C ILE A 156 11.21 2.32 4.53
N VAL A 157 12.24 3.12 4.79
CA VAL A 157 12.08 4.47 5.33
C VAL A 157 11.43 5.41 4.29
N ALA A 158 11.78 5.25 3.01
CA ALA A 158 11.24 6.05 1.91
C ALA A 158 9.81 5.67 1.49
N ASN A 159 9.45 4.38 1.50
CA ASN A 159 8.21 3.88 0.90
C ASN A 159 7.05 3.67 1.89
N TYR A 160 7.31 3.63 3.20
CA TYR A 160 6.27 3.37 4.21
C TYR A 160 5.85 4.59 5.05
N ASP A 161 6.21 5.82 4.64
CA ASP A 161 5.85 7.09 5.33
C ASP A 161 6.08 7.07 6.86
N VAL A 162 6.99 6.23 7.34
CA VAL A 162 7.28 6.08 8.77
C VAL A 162 8.00 7.33 9.32
N VAL A 163 8.56 8.16 8.43
CA VAL A 163 9.19 9.45 8.74
C VAL A 163 8.20 10.44 9.37
N GLN A 164 6.90 10.31 9.13
CA GLN A 164 5.90 11.15 9.79
C GLN A 164 5.95 11.01 11.33
N TYR A 165 6.34 9.83 11.83
CA TYR A 165 6.44 9.56 13.27
C TYR A 165 7.67 10.23 13.89
N ASP A 166 8.73 10.46 13.10
CA ASP A 166 9.89 11.25 13.53
C ASP A 166 9.48 12.69 13.82
N LYS A 167 8.62 13.27 12.97
CA LYS A 167 8.07 14.62 13.18
C LYS A 167 7.20 14.71 14.42
N ILE A 168 6.54 13.62 14.81
CA ILE A 168 5.73 13.57 16.05
C ILE A 168 6.63 13.42 17.29
N ALA A 169 7.72 12.64 17.18
CA ALA A 169 8.69 12.52 18.25
C ALA A 169 9.45 13.84 18.50
N PHE A 170 9.78 14.56 17.42
CA PHE A 170 10.58 15.80 17.42
C PHE A 170 9.81 16.95 16.71
N PRO A 171 8.79 17.53 17.37
CA PRO A 171 7.85 18.47 16.73
C PRO A 171 8.45 19.82 16.34
N ASP A 172 9.53 20.24 17.00
CA ASP A 172 10.29 21.46 16.67
C ASP A 172 11.35 21.22 15.58
N GLY A 173 11.46 19.99 15.08
CA GLY A 173 12.45 19.61 14.08
C GLY A 173 13.88 19.58 14.62
N VAL A 174 14.09 19.55 15.95
CA VAL A 174 15.40 19.42 16.58
C VAL A 174 15.52 18.05 17.21
N LYS A 175 16.55 17.29 16.82
CA LYS A 175 16.83 15.99 17.42
C LYS A 175 17.50 16.20 18.77
N ARG A 176 16.91 15.61 19.81
CA ARG A 176 17.50 15.56 21.16
C ARG A 176 17.73 14.12 21.56
N HIS A 177 18.79 13.88 22.31
CA HIS A 177 19.14 12.56 22.81
C HIS A 177 19.58 12.63 24.28
N PRO A 178 19.43 11.55 25.05
CA PRO A 178 19.99 11.46 26.38
C PRO A 178 21.53 11.53 26.33
N LYS A 179 22.14 12.03 27.41
CA LYS A 179 23.60 11.98 27.59
C LYS A 179 24.09 10.55 27.45
N ILE A 180 24.98 10.32 26.49
CA ILE A 180 25.52 9.00 26.15
C ILE A 180 26.14 8.32 27.37
N SER A 181 26.83 9.08 28.23
CA SER A 181 27.42 8.57 29.47
C SER A 181 26.38 8.04 30.46
N GLU A 182 25.20 8.67 30.54
CA GLU A 182 24.12 8.23 31.43
C GLU A 182 23.49 6.93 30.92
N VAL A 183 23.27 6.82 29.61
CA VAL A 183 22.71 5.61 28.99
C VAL A 183 23.68 4.44 29.14
N ARG A 184 24.98 4.65 28.87
CA ARG A 184 26.02 3.63 29.06
C ARG A 184 26.24 3.23 30.51
N ALA A 185 25.96 4.12 31.46
CA ALA A 185 25.96 3.80 32.89
C ALA A 185 24.73 2.97 33.32
N GLY A 186 23.83 2.63 32.40
CA GLY A 186 22.65 1.80 32.66
C GLY A 186 21.46 2.55 33.22
N LYS A 187 21.50 3.89 33.24
CA LYS A 187 20.34 4.72 33.60
C LYS A 187 19.22 4.45 32.59
N ARG A 188 17.99 4.29 33.08
CA ARG A 188 16.82 3.96 32.25
C ARG A 188 15.83 5.10 32.12
N ASP A 189 15.77 6.02 33.09
CA ASP A 189 14.80 7.12 33.13
C ASP A 189 15.45 8.42 33.64
N ASN A 190 14.75 9.55 33.52
CA ASN A 190 15.17 10.87 34.00
C ASN A 190 16.52 11.34 33.41
N PHE A 191 16.72 11.10 32.12
CA PHE A 191 17.94 11.49 31.42
C PHE A 191 18.13 13.01 31.34
N THR A 192 19.38 13.45 31.37
CA THR A 192 19.75 14.77 30.86
C THR A 192 19.82 14.70 29.35
N TYR A 193 19.15 15.61 28.65
CA TYR A 193 19.14 15.64 27.17
C TYR A 193 20.13 16.66 26.60
N GLU A 194 20.71 16.31 25.46
CA GLU A 194 21.57 17.15 24.63
C GLU A 194 20.95 17.32 23.24
N GLU A 195 21.19 18.47 22.61
CA GLU A 195 20.72 18.73 21.25
C GLU A 195 21.74 18.23 20.24
N ALA A 196 21.35 17.30 19.37
CA ALA A 196 22.17 16.87 18.24
C ALA A 196 22.14 17.87 17.07
N GLY A 197 21.01 18.56 16.90
CA GLY A 197 20.84 19.59 15.88
C GLY A 197 19.53 19.48 15.10
N LYS A 198 19.37 20.33 14.10
CA LYS A 198 18.18 20.38 13.24
C LYS A 198 18.10 19.12 12.37
N ILE A 199 16.93 18.49 12.35
CA ILE A 199 16.68 17.27 11.61
C ILE A 199 16.65 17.57 10.12
N ASP A 200 17.41 16.77 9.37
CA ASP A 200 17.49 16.85 7.91
C ASP A 200 16.70 15.72 7.25
N TYR A 201 15.51 16.07 6.77
CA TYR A 201 14.66 15.19 5.96
C TYR A 201 14.94 15.29 4.46
N SER A 202 15.91 16.10 4.02
CA SER A 202 16.19 16.36 2.60
C SER A 202 16.92 15.24 1.88
N GLY A 203 17.26 14.14 2.57
CA GLY A 203 17.96 12.96 2.07
C GLY A 203 17.19 12.10 1.05
N LYS A 204 16.34 12.69 0.22
CA LYS A 204 15.64 12.02 -0.88
C LYS A 204 16.47 12.08 -2.16
N GLU A 205 17.60 11.37 -2.17
CA GLU A 205 18.03 10.70 -3.40
C GLU A 205 17.71 9.22 -3.19
N VAL A 206 17.20 8.54 -4.22
CA VAL A 206 16.60 7.20 -4.17
C VAL A 206 15.10 7.20 -3.83
N VAL A 207 14.31 7.66 -4.80
CA VAL A 207 13.02 7.02 -5.08
C VAL A 207 13.31 5.94 -6.12
N VAL A 208 13.50 4.69 -5.71
CA VAL A 208 13.29 3.58 -6.67
C VAL A 208 11.79 3.37 -6.74
N THR A 209 11.18 3.77 -7.85
CA THR A 209 9.87 3.23 -8.19
C THR A 209 10.07 1.97 -9.03
N ASP A 210 9.14 1.02 -8.98
CA ASP A 210 9.09 -0.21 -9.79
C ASP A 210 9.11 0.02 -11.32
N LYS A 211 9.28 1.27 -11.78
CA LYS A 211 9.38 1.66 -13.19
C LYS A 211 10.81 1.87 -13.67
N ASP A 212 11.80 1.87 -12.76
CA ASP A 212 13.19 2.21 -13.08
C ASP A 212 14.09 0.98 -13.28
N VAL A 213 13.51 -0.23 -13.25
CA VAL A 213 14.17 -1.49 -13.64
C VAL A 213 13.70 -1.86 -15.04
N LYS A 214 14.55 -1.68 -16.05
CA LYS A 214 14.34 -2.34 -17.33
C LYS A 214 14.61 -3.83 -17.16
N ALA A 215 13.94 -4.66 -17.97
CA ALA A 215 14.03 -6.13 -17.90
C ALA A 215 15.45 -6.70 -18.12
N ASP A 216 16.41 -5.85 -18.48
CA ASP A 216 17.83 -6.17 -18.67
C ASP A 216 18.73 -5.79 -17.47
N GLY A 217 18.17 -5.26 -16.39
CA GLY A 217 18.90 -4.92 -15.17
C GLY A 217 19.68 -3.60 -15.24
N THR A 218 19.48 -2.77 -16.26
CA THR A 218 20.10 -1.44 -16.31
C THR A 218 19.25 -0.38 -15.58
N THR A 219 19.89 0.39 -14.70
CA THR A 219 19.30 1.56 -14.02
C THR A 219 19.73 2.84 -14.72
N GLU A 220 18.78 3.59 -15.28
CA GLU A 220 19.02 4.97 -15.70
C GLU A 220 18.90 5.88 -14.47
N GLN A 221 20.02 6.43 -13.98
CA GLN A 221 20.00 7.48 -12.97
C GLN A 221 19.73 8.83 -13.63
N LYS A 222 18.74 9.57 -13.11
CA LYS A 222 18.51 10.97 -13.47
C LYS A 222 19.02 11.85 -12.33
N VAL A 223 20.25 12.37 -12.48
CA VAL A 223 20.84 13.31 -11.52
C VAL A 223 20.59 14.72 -12.02
N GLU A 224 19.72 15.48 -11.35
CA GLU A 224 19.65 16.94 -11.51
C GLU A 224 20.68 17.56 -10.55
N GLN A 225 21.85 17.96 -11.06
CA GLN A 225 22.74 18.79 -10.28
C GLN A 225 22.17 20.21 -10.16
N PRO A 226 22.13 20.81 -8.96
CA PRO A 226 21.74 22.20 -8.82
C PRO A 226 22.82 23.09 -9.43
N ASN A 227 22.44 23.87 -10.45
CA ASN A 227 23.29 24.92 -11.01
C ASN A 227 23.43 26.04 -9.97
N PRO A 228 24.63 26.35 -9.45
CA PRO A 228 24.80 27.39 -8.42
C PRO A 228 24.38 28.79 -8.89
N ASN A 229 24.17 28.99 -10.20
CA ASN A 229 23.86 30.28 -10.81
C ASN A 229 22.50 30.34 -11.53
N GLY A 230 21.55 29.44 -11.21
CA GLY A 230 20.15 29.60 -11.61
C GLY A 230 19.82 29.46 -13.11
N GLY A 231 20.68 28.83 -13.91
CA GLY A 231 20.38 28.46 -15.30
C GLY A 231 19.84 27.03 -15.43
N GLN A 232 19.11 26.74 -16.52
CA GLN A 232 18.55 25.40 -16.80
C GLN A 232 19.62 24.29 -16.80
N PRO A 233 19.27 23.05 -16.38
CA PRO A 233 20.23 21.95 -16.24
C PRO A 233 20.84 21.56 -17.58
N THR A 234 22.17 21.43 -17.63
CA THR A 234 22.92 21.01 -18.82
C THR A 234 23.36 19.56 -18.71
N GLU A 235 22.91 18.76 -19.69
CA GLU A 235 23.44 17.51 -20.26
C GLU A 235 23.73 16.29 -19.35
N ASN A 236 23.12 15.15 -19.73
CA ASN A 236 23.15 13.87 -19.01
C ASN A 236 24.54 13.21 -19.10
N VAL A 237 25.25 13.09 -17.98
CA VAL A 237 26.46 12.27 -17.90
C VAL A 237 26.06 10.84 -17.53
N VAL A 238 26.09 9.92 -18.51
CA VAL A 238 25.94 8.49 -18.28
C VAL A 238 27.22 7.95 -17.66
N ILE A 239 27.26 7.78 -16.34
CA ILE A 239 28.36 7.07 -15.68
C ILE A 239 28.01 5.58 -15.67
N GLN A 240 28.68 4.80 -16.52
CA GLN A 240 28.69 3.34 -16.44
C GLN A 240 29.71 2.92 -15.38
N PRO A 241 29.33 2.45 -14.18
CA PRO A 241 30.28 1.78 -13.31
C PRO A 241 30.70 0.49 -14.00
N LYS A 242 31.97 0.39 -14.39
CA LYS A 242 32.55 -0.80 -15.04
C LYS A 242 32.81 -1.89 -14.00
N PHE A 243 31.75 -2.37 -13.34
CA PHE A 243 31.80 -3.52 -12.45
C PHE A 243 30.88 -4.61 -13.01
N THR A 244 31.48 -5.56 -13.72
CA THR A 244 30.82 -6.80 -14.11
C THR A 244 31.16 -7.84 -13.05
N PHE A 245 30.21 -8.14 -12.17
CA PHE A 245 30.30 -9.28 -11.26
C PHE A 245 30.27 -10.57 -12.09
N SER A 246 31.31 -11.39 -12.00
CA SER A 246 31.33 -12.74 -12.55
C SER A 246 31.65 -13.70 -11.40
N GLU A 247 30.71 -14.59 -11.09
CA GLU A 247 30.90 -15.66 -10.11
C GLU A 247 32.13 -16.52 -10.46
N ASP A 248 32.46 -16.64 -11.75
CA ASP A 248 33.61 -17.41 -12.25
C ASP A 248 34.97 -16.79 -11.88
N ALA A 249 35.00 -15.51 -11.48
CA ALA A 249 36.22 -14.81 -11.06
C ALA A 249 36.59 -15.06 -9.59
N ILE A 250 35.72 -15.73 -8.80
CA ILE A 250 35.93 -15.99 -7.38
C ILE A 250 36.74 -17.29 -7.22
N LYS A 251 38.00 -17.16 -6.79
CA LYS A 251 38.92 -18.30 -6.62
C LYS A 251 38.39 -19.29 -5.56
N GLY A 252 38.04 -20.50 -6.00
CA GLY A 252 37.53 -21.57 -5.13
C GLY A 252 36.00 -21.61 -5.01
N MET A 253 35.28 -20.76 -5.75
CA MET A 253 33.83 -20.85 -5.83
C MET A 253 33.43 -22.17 -6.51
N PRO A 254 32.46 -22.92 -5.98
CA PRO A 254 31.89 -24.07 -6.68
C PRO A 254 31.36 -23.63 -8.04
N LYS A 255 31.59 -24.42 -9.08
CA LYS A 255 30.97 -24.16 -10.39
C LYS A 255 29.44 -24.14 -10.22
N LYS A 256 28.76 -23.29 -10.99
CA LYS A 256 27.29 -23.33 -11.07
C LYS A 256 26.85 -24.76 -11.37
N ARG A 257 26.00 -25.30 -10.49
CA ARG A 257 25.38 -26.59 -10.69
C ARG A 257 24.49 -26.51 -11.93
N ASP A 258 24.71 -27.43 -12.87
CA ASP A 258 23.78 -27.66 -13.97
C ASP A 258 22.62 -28.52 -13.46
N TRP A 259 21.42 -27.96 -13.41
CA TRP A 259 20.24 -28.64 -12.87
C TRP A 259 19.68 -29.72 -13.82
N GLU A 260 20.08 -29.73 -15.09
CA GLU A 260 19.72 -30.77 -16.05
C GLU A 260 20.64 -32.00 -15.88
N GLU A 261 21.94 -31.78 -15.62
CA GLU A 261 22.96 -32.83 -15.49
C GLU A 261 23.14 -33.33 -14.03
N GLU A 262 23.03 -32.47 -13.02
CA GLU A 262 23.15 -32.79 -11.58
C GLU A 262 21.80 -32.63 -10.84
N LYS A 263 20.86 -33.54 -11.11
CA LYS A 263 19.60 -33.58 -10.37
C LYS A 263 19.85 -33.93 -8.90
N LEU A 264 19.31 -33.13 -7.99
CA LEU A 264 19.30 -33.47 -6.57
C LEU A 264 18.62 -34.84 -6.38
N PRO A 265 19.12 -35.72 -5.51
CA PRO A 265 18.38 -36.90 -5.14
C PRO A 265 17.02 -36.45 -4.59
N GLU A 266 15.94 -36.93 -5.20
CA GLU A 266 14.58 -36.67 -4.71
C GLU A 266 14.43 -37.29 -3.33
N SER A 267 14.55 -36.48 -2.28
CA SER A 267 14.28 -36.92 -0.91
C SER A 267 12.78 -37.15 -0.76
N LYS A 268 12.36 -38.35 -0.37
CA LYS A 268 10.95 -38.57 -0.05
C LYS A 268 10.63 -37.82 1.24
N LYS A 269 9.37 -37.38 1.38
CA LYS A 269 8.90 -36.65 2.57
C LYS A 269 9.15 -37.42 3.89
N SER A 270 9.28 -38.75 3.81
CA SER A 270 9.62 -39.65 4.93
C SER A 270 11.06 -39.55 5.42
N ASP A 271 11.97 -39.02 4.59
CA ASP A 271 13.41 -39.07 4.81
C ASP A 271 13.95 -37.74 5.39
N LEU A 272 13.07 -36.74 5.51
CA LEU A 272 13.37 -35.43 6.07
C LEU A 272 13.49 -35.51 7.58
N ALA A 273 14.50 -34.85 8.13
CA ALA A 273 14.61 -34.67 9.57
C ALA A 273 13.39 -33.88 10.09
N LEU A 274 13.02 -34.11 11.36
CA LEU A 274 11.85 -33.48 11.98
C LEU A 274 11.87 -31.93 11.87
N GLU A 275 13.06 -31.32 11.88
CA GLU A 275 13.25 -29.87 11.74
C GLU A 275 12.99 -29.36 10.32
N GLU A 276 13.37 -30.13 9.29
CA GLU A 276 13.13 -29.80 7.89
C GLU A 276 11.65 -29.93 7.56
N HIS A 277 10.99 -30.97 8.09
CA HIS A 277 9.54 -31.14 7.96
C HIS A 277 8.78 -29.96 8.57
N ARG A 278 9.17 -29.52 9.79
CA ARG A 278 8.56 -28.35 10.44
C ARG A 278 8.79 -27.06 9.67
N SER A 279 9.97 -26.89 9.07
CA SER A 279 10.29 -25.69 8.28
C SER A 279 9.47 -25.63 7.00
N LEU A 280 9.30 -26.77 6.31
CA LEU A 280 8.45 -26.88 5.12
C LEU A 280 6.96 -26.71 5.44
N GLU A 281 6.48 -27.29 6.53
CA GLU A 281 5.10 -27.09 6.98
C GLU A 281 4.83 -25.65 7.36
N LYS A 282 5.79 -25.00 8.02
CA LYS A 282 5.74 -23.58 8.34
C LYS A 282 5.69 -22.74 7.06
N TRP A 283 6.56 -22.99 6.09
CA TRP A 283 6.54 -22.29 4.80
C TRP A 283 5.22 -22.48 4.06
N LYS A 284 4.66 -23.70 4.09
CA LYS A 284 3.34 -23.98 3.52
C LYS A 284 2.25 -23.18 4.22
N GLN A 285 2.24 -23.13 5.55
CA GLN A 285 1.30 -22.31 6.33
C GLN A 285 1.49 -20.80 6.10
N GLU A 286 2.73 -20.33 5.92
CA GLU A 286 3.04 -18.92 5.68
C GLU A 286 2.73 -18.49 4.23
N SER A 287 2.84 -19.41 3.27
CA SER A 287 2.50 -19.21 1.87
C SER A 287 1.01 -19.38 1.58
N ASP A 288 0.28 -20.17 2.38
CA ASP A 288 -1.16 -20.33 2.26
C ASP A 288 -1.86 -19.06 2.74
N THR A 289 -2.08 -18.11 1.83
CA THR A 289 -3.05 -17.03 2.06
C THR A 289 -4.38 -17.68 2.45
N PRO A 290 -5.01 -17.30 3.59
CA PRO A 290 -6.27 -17.87 4.02
C PRO A 290 -7.25 -17.96 2.86
N ILE A 291 -7.94 -19.10 2.70
CA ILE A 291 -8.94 -19.30 1.64
C ILE A 291 -9.96 -18.14 1.66
N ALA A 292 -10.28 -17.63 2.85
CA ALA A 292 -11.10 -16.44 3.06
C ALA A 292 -10.60 -15.19 2.31
N ASP A 293 -9.28 -14.96 2.24
CA ASP A 293 -8.70 -13.79 1.58
C ASP A 293 -8.79 -13.91 0.05
N LYS A 294 -8.55 -15.10 -0.51
CA LYS A 294 -8.74 -15.36 -1.95
C LYS A 294 -10.21 -15.20 -2.34
N VAL A 295 -11.12 -15.74 -1.55
CA VAL A 295 -12.58 -15.62 -1.76
C VAL A 295 -13.02 -14.16 -1.66
N THR A 296 -12.55 -13.43 -0.64
CA THR A 296 -12.88 -12.01 -0.44
C THR A 296 -12.36 -11.15 -1.60
N LYS A 297 -11.13 -11.40 -2.07
CA LYS A 297 -10.54 -10.70 -3.22
C LYS A 297 -11.29 -11.02 -4.51
N GLY A 298 -11.65 -12.28 -4.74
CA GLY A 298 -12.45 -12.70 -5.89
C GLY A 298 -13.83 -12.04 -5.89
N PHE A 299 -14.52 -12.07 -4.74
CA PHE A 299 -15.83 -11.43 -4.58
C PHE A 299 -15.76 -9.91 -4.81
N ARG A 300 -14.78 -9.22 -4.23
CA ARG A 300 -14.56 -7.78 -4.46
C ARG A 300 -14.31 -7.45 -5.93
N THR A 301 -13.53 -8.29 -6.61
CA THR A 301 -13.26 -8.12 -8.04
C THR A 301 -14.54 -8.27 -8.86
N ALA A 302 -15.36 -9.29 -8.56
CA ALA A 302 -16.64 -9.51 -9.25
C ALA A 302 -17.64 -8.36 -9.04
N VAL A 303 -17.76 -7.85 -7.81
CA VAL A 303 -18.61 -6.68 -7.49
C VAL A 303 -18.13 -5.41 -8.20
N SER A 304 -16.82 -5.22 -8.31
CA SER A 304 -16.26 -4.07 -9.03
C SER A 304 -16.55 -4.18 -10.54
N LEU A 305 -16.38 -5.37 -11.12
CA LEU A 305 -16.69 -5.64 -12.53
C LEU A 305 -18.17 -5.41 -12.85
N SER A 306 -19.09 -5.80 -11.96
CA SER A 306 -20.52 -5.53 -12.16
C SER A 306 -20.83 -4.03 -12.13
N GLY A 307 -20.14 -3.25 -11.28
CA GLY A 307 -20.18 -1.79 -11.28
C GLY A 307 -19.72 -1.17 -12.61
N ILE A 308 -18.64 -1.68 -13.19
CA ILE A 308 -18.14 -1.25 -14.52
C ILE A 308 -19.18 -1.55 -15.60
N ILE A 309 -19.72 -2.77 -15.64
CA ILE A 309 -20.74 -3.19 -16.61
C ILE A 309 -21.98 -2.30 -16.50
N LEU A 310 -22.45 -2.04 -15.27
CA LEU A 310 -23.60 -1.18 -15.01
C LEU A 310 -23.36 0.26 -15.48
N PHE A 311 -22.15 0.79 -15.29
CA PHE A 311 -21.77 2.12 -15.77
C PHE A 311 -21.84 2.22 -17.30
N PHE A 312 -21.22 1.27 -18.01
CA PHE A 312 -21.28 1.22 -19.47
C PHE A 312 -22.70 1.02 -20.00
N TYR A 313 -23.50 0.22 -19.31
CA TYR A 313 -24.92 0.05 -19.64
C TYR A 313 -25.68 1.38 -19.54
N GLY A 314 -25.43 2.19 -18.50
CA GLY A 314 -26.00 3.54 -18.40
C GLY A 314 -25.56 4.46 -19.56
N LEU A 315 -24.29 4.39 -19.95
CA LEU A 315 -23.77 5.16 -21.09
C LEU A 315 -24.46 4.77 -22.40
N LEU A 316 -24.64 3.47 -22.64
CA LEU A 316 -25.33 2.93 -23.80
C LEU A 316 -26.79 3.41 -23.88
N ILE A 317 -27.49 3.50 -22.73
CA ILE A 317 -28.86 4.03 -22.69
C ILE A 317 -28.89 5.51 -23.11
N ILE A 318 -27.93 6.34 -22.66
CA ILE A 318 -27.84 7.74 -23.08
C ILE A 318 -27.62 7.84 -24.59
N ILE A 319 -26.66 7.08 -25.12
CA ILE A 319 -26.34 7.09 -26.56
C ILE A 319 -27.55 6.65 -27.37
N ALA A 320 -28.25 5.59 -26.95
CA ALA A 320 -29.46 5.11 -27.62
C ALA A 320 -30.61 6.13 -27.56
N TYR A 321 -30.79 6.81 -26.43
CA TYR A 321 -31.78 7.89 -26.31
C TYR A 321 -31.46 9.05 -27.25
N ILE A 322 -30.19 9.48 -27.31
CA ILE A 322 -29.77 10.56 -28.22
C ILE A 322 -29.95 10.12 -29.67
N PHE A 323 -29.56 8.90 -30.01
CA PHE A 323 -29.74 8.32 -31.34
C PHE A 323 -31.22 8.40 -31.75
N ASP A 324 -32.14 7.85 -30.96
CA ASP A 324 -33.58 7.85 -31.27
C ASP A 324 -34.20 9.25 -31.41
N ARG A 325 -33.58 10.26 -30.80
CA ARG A 325 -34.01 11.66 -30.84
C ARG A 325 -33.44 12.45 -32.02
N VAL A 326 -32.29 12.03 -32.55
CA VAL A 326 -31.58 12.73 -33.63
C VAL A 326 -31.83 12.06 -34.97
N THR A 327 -31.88 10.73 -35.00
CA THR A 327 -32.06 9.98 -36.24
C THR A 327 -33.54 9.91 -36.63
N ILE A 328 -33.77 10.07 -37.94
CA ILE A 328 -35.10 10.01 -38.56
C ILE A 328 -35.43 8.56 -38.97
N THR A 329 -34.53 7.62 -38.72
CA THR A 329 -34.69 6.21 -39.08
C THR A 329 -35.84 5.55 -38.32
N GLU A 330 -36.47 4.56 -38.97
CA GLU A 330 -37.51 3.72 -38.36
C GLU A 330 -36.94 2.82 -37.25
N TRP A 331 -35.69 2.41 -37.38
CA TRP A 331 -35.00 1.64 -36.36
C TRP A 331 -34.71 2.50 -35.12
N LYS A 332 -35.12 2.00 -33.94
CA LYS A 332 -34.95 2.65 -32.63
C LYS A 332 -34.04 1.83 -31.73
N ALA A 333 -32.98 2.46 -31.22
CA ALA A 333 -31.95 1.86 -30.38
C ALA A 333 -32.39 1.68 -28.92
N LEU A 334 -33.16 2.61 -28.35
CA LEU A 334 -33.53 2.55 -26.93
C LEU A 334 -34.45 1.36 -26.61
N PRO A 335 -35.47 1.02 -27.43
CA PRO A 335 -36.23 -0.21 -27.23
C PRO A 335 -35.36 -1.46 -27.34
N VAL A 336 -34.40 -1.51 -28.27
CA VAL A 336 -33.51 -2.66 -28.45
C VAL A 336 -32.64 -2.90 -27.21
N ILE A 337 -31.96 -1.87 -26.70
CA ILE A 337 -31.08 -1.99 -25.53
C ILE A 337 -31.88 -2.30 -24.26
N THR A 338 -33.11 -1.79 -24.15
CA THR A 338 -33.94 -1.94 -22.96
C THR A 338 -34.91 -3.13 -23.04
N LYS A 339 -34.83 -3.95 -24.10
CA LYS A 339 -35.72 -5.09 -24.38
C LYS A 339 -37.20 -4.67 -24.41
N ASN A 340 -37.52 -3.67 -25.24
CA ASN A 340 -38.83 -3.05 -25.44
C ASN A 340 -39.47 -2.44 -24.18
N ARG A 341 -38.68 -2.16 -23.14
CA ARG A 341 -39.19 -1.53 -21.92
C ARG A 341 -39.33 -0.02 -22.05
N LEU A 342 -38.44 0.64 -22.78
CA LEU A 342 -38.40 2.09 -22.90
C LEU A 342 -38.38 2.55 -24.35
N PHE A 343 -39.05 3.67 -24.63
CA PHE A 343 -38.94 4.41 -25.89
C PHE A 343 -38.82 5.91 -25.63
N ALA A 344 -38.18 6.64 -26.54
CA ALA A 344 -37.88 8.06 -26.35
C ALA A 344 -39.11 8.94 -26.67
N VAL A 345 -39.46 9.83 -25.74
CA VAL A 345 -40.59 10.75 -25.88
C VAL A 345 -40.11 12.20 -25.92
N LYS A 346 -40.82 13.05 -26.69
CA LYS A 346 -40.42 14.43 -26.99
C LYS A 346 -40.80 15.41 -25.90
N ASP A 347 -42.06 15.40 -25.51
CA ASP A 347 -42.66 16.34 -24.58
C ASP A 347 -42.91 15.71 -23.21
N LYS A 348 -42.97 16.55 -22.17
CA LYS A 348 -43.06 16.09 -20.78
C LYS A 348 -44.42 15.45 -20.47
N GLU A 349 -45.46 15.92 -21.14
CA GLU A 349 -46.84 15.50 -20.96
C GLU A 349 -47.08 14.06 -21.47
N ASP A 350 -46.27 13.63 -22.43
CA ASP A 350 -46.32 12.29 -23.02
C ASP A 350 -45.51 11.25 -22.22
N SER A 351 -44.94 11.62 -21.06
CA SER A 351 -44.15 10.70 -20.23
C SER A 351 -45.03 9.68 -19.53
N THR A 352 -44.90 8.40 -19.89
CA THR A 352 -45.58 7.30 -19.19
C THR A 352 -44.66 6.57 -18.20
N TYR A 353 -43.43 7.04 -18.00
CA TYR A 353 -42.42 6.39 -17.16
C TYR A 353 -42.89 6.09 -15.72
N ARG A 354 -43.62 7.04 -15.13
CA ARG A 354 -44.13 6.97 -13.74
C ARG A 354 -45.49 6.29 -13.61
N ILE A 355 -46.12 5.88 -14.72
CA ILE A 355 -47.42 5.24 -14.71
C ILE A 355 -47.22 3.75 -14.45
N ASN A 356 -47.96 3.20 -13.48
CA ASN A 356 -47.79 1.82 -13.01
C ASN A 356 -48.31 0.75 -13.98
N ALA A 357 -49.17 1.13 -14.94
CA ALA A 357 -49.69 0.25 -15.99
C ALA A 357 -49.86 1.01 -17.32
N PRO A 358 -48.82 1.10 -18.17
CA PRO A 358 -48.94 1.70 -19.50
C PRO A 358 -49.79 0.79 -20.42
N GLN A 359 -50.70 1.37 -21.22
CA GLN A 359 -51.60 0.59 -22.08
C GLN A 359 -50.88 -0.23 -23.17
N GLU A 360 -49.68 0.17 -23.57
CA GLU A 360 -48.88 -0.50 -24.62
C GLU A 360 -47.69 -1.32 -24.07
N GLY A 361 -47.61 -1.55 -22.75
CA GLY A 361 -46.55 -2.34 -22.11
C GLY A 361 -45.15 -1.69 -22.11
N SER A 362 -44.84 -0.81 -23.07
CA SER A 362 -43.61 -0.01 -23.12
C SER A 362 -43.82 1.37 -22.48
N LYS A 363 -42.78 1.89 -21.82
CA LYS A 363 -42.82 3.18 -21.12
C LYS A 363 -42.08 4.27 -21.90
N GLY A 364 -42.78 5.36 -22.15
CA GLY A 364 -42.22 6.56 -22.74
C GLY A 364 -41.37 7.32 -21.73
N ILE A 365 -40.11 7.58 -22.07
CA ILE A 365 -39.17 8.29 -21.19
C ILE A 365 -38.79 9.65 -21.76
N THR A 366 -38.85 10.67 -20.90
CA THR A 366 -38.39 12.03 -21.21
C THR A 366 -36.94 12.22 -20.81
N ILE A 367 -36.32 13.31 -21.28
CA ILE A 367 -34.95 13.63 -20.88
C ILE A 367 -34.81 13.86 -19.37
N ALA A 368 -35.83 14.44 -18.73
CA ALA A 368 -35.82 14.70 -17.28
C ALA A 368 -35.91 13.40 -16.47
N ASP A 369 -36.67 12.42 -16.95
CA ASP A 369 -36.78 11.11 -16.30
C ASP A 369 -35.52 10.28 -16.56
N LEU A 370 -34.95 10.38 -17.77
CA LEU A 370 -33.66 9.76 -18.10
C LEU A 370 -32.53 10.29 -17.19
N CYS A 371 -32.46 11.60 -16.94
CA CYS A 371 -31.46 12.16 -16.02
C CYS A 371 -31.58 11.58 -14.61
N LYS A 372 -32.80 11.34 -14.11
CA LYS A 372 -33.01 10.70 -12.79
C LYS A 372 -32.55 9.24 -12.81
N VAL A 373 -32.95 8.48 -13.82
CA VAL A 373 -32.52 7.08 -14.00
C VAL A 373 -31.01 7.00 -14.02
N GLN A 374 -30.37 7.90 -14.77
CA GLN A 374 -28.92 7.93 -14.90
C GLN A 374 -28.23 8.30 -13.58
N PHE A 375 -28.78 9.25 -12.83
CA PHE A 375 -28.27 9.58 -11.50
C PHE A 375 -28.24 8.34 -10.58
N PHE A 376 -29.32 7.54 -10.59
CA PHE A 376 -29.35 6.29 -9.81
C PHE A 376 -28.39 5.22 -10.34
N ILE A 377 -28.31 5.01 -11.66
CA ILE A 377 -27.40 4.02 -12.26
C ILE A 377 -25.94 4.37 -11.94
N ILE A 378 -25.54 5.63 -12.13
CA ILE A 378 -24.17 6.08 -11.83
C ILE A 378 -23.91 6.02 -10.32
N GLY A 379 -24.84 6.48 -9.49
CA GLY A 379 -24.69 6.40 -8.03
C GLY A 379 -24.49 4.96 -7.56
N LEU A 380 -25.28 4.02 -8.08
CA LEU A 380 -25.13 2.60 -7.76
C LEU A 380 -23.80 2.04 -8.29
N ALA A 381 -23.40 2.38 -9.52
CA ALA A 381 -22.11 1.98 -10.07
C ALA A 381 -20.94 2.50 -9.21
N MET A 382 -21.00 3.75 -8.74
CA MET A 382 -19.99 4.33 -7.85
C MET A 382 -19.92 3.59 -6.50
N CYS A 383 -21.06 3.22 -5.92
CA CYS A 383 -21.10 2.45 -4.69
C CYS A 383 -20.46 1.06 -4.84
N LEU A 384 -20.64 0.41 -5.99
CA LEU A 384 -20.04 -0.89 -6.31
C LEU A 384 -18.52 -0.77 -6.53
N LEU A 385 -18.08 0.27 -7.23
CA LEU A 385 -16.66 0.50 -7.56
C LEU A 385 -15.83 0.92 -6.35
N ASN A 386 -16.35 1.80 -5.49
CA ASN A 386 -15.62 2.32 -4.33
C ASN A 386 -15.74 1.44 -3.08
N GLY A 387 -16.48 0.33 -3.16
CA GLY A 387 -16.69 -0.57 -2.03
C GLY A 387 -17.55 0.02 -0.90
N TRP A 388 -18.24 1.14 -1.13
CA TRP A 388 -19.20 1.70 -0.16
C TRP A 388 -20.39 0.78 0.09
N ILE A 389 -20.68 -0.13 -0.84
CA ILE A 389 -21.65 -1.19 -0.64
C ILE A 389 -21.29 -2.06 0.59
N TYR A 390 -20.00 -2.30 0.83
CA TYR A 390 -19.55 -3.10 1.98
C TYR A 390 -19.76 -2.36 3.29
N THR A 391 -19.45 -1.06 3.34
CA THR A 391 -19.68 -0.25 4.55
C THR A 391 -21.18 -0.16 4.86
N PHE A 392 -22.02 -0.03 3.84
CA PHE A 392 -23.47 0.05 4.03
C PHE A 392 -24.06 -1.29 4.50
N VAL A 393 -23.63 -2.41 3.89
CA VAL A 393 -24.03 -3.76 4.32
C VAL A 393 -23.54 -4.07 5.73
N ASP A 394 -22.30 -3.71 6.09
CA ASP A 394 -21.77 -3.89 7.44
C ASP A 394 -22.57 -3.10 8.49
N VAL A 395 -22.93 -1.84 8.19
CA VAL A 395 -23.80 -1.02 9.05
C VAL A 395 -25.18 -1.68 9.24
N ILE A 396 -25.77 -2.21 8.18
CA ILE A 396 -27.06 -2.91 8.25
C ILE A 396 -26.95 -4.18 9.11
N ILE A 397 -25.93 -5.00 8.88
CA ILE A 397 -25.71 -6.25 9.64
C ILE A 397 -25.52 -5.94 11.13
N ARG A 398 -24.69 -4.94 11.46
CA ARG A 398 -24.49 -4.49 12.85
C ARG A 398 -25.79 -3.94 13.44
N GLY A 399 -26.57 -3.20 12.66
CA GLY A 399 -27.89 -2.71 13.07
C GLY A 399 -28.84 -3.85 13.44
N PHE A 400 -28.91 -4.90 12.61
CA PHE A 400 -29.70 -6.10 12.90
C PHE A 400 -29.18 -6.87 14.11
N ALA A 401 -27.87 -7.05 14.25
CA ALA A 401 -27.29 -7.73 15.41
C ALA A 401 -27.60 -6.98 16.71
N ASN A 402 -27.48 -5.65 16.71
CA ASN A 402 -27.81 -4.81 17.86
C ASN A 402 -29.32 -4.86 18.18
N ALA A 403 -30.19 -4.84 17.16
CA ALA A 403 -31.64 -4.95 17.35
C ALA A 403 -32.04 -6.33 17.89
N GLN A 404 -31.42 -7.40 17.40
CA GLN A 404 -31.63 -8.76 17.90
C GLN A 404 -31.19 -8.90 19.35
N GLN A 405 -30.02 -8.35 19.70
CA GLN A 405 -29.51 -8.34 21.07
C GLN A 405 -30.43 -7.56 22.03
N TYR A 406 -30.98 -6.44 21.57
CA TYR A 406 -31.96 -5.65 22.31
C TYR A 406 -33.28 -6.40 22.52
N LEU A 407 -33.78 -7.07 21.47
CA LEU A 407 -34.99 -7.90 21.56
C LEU A 407 -34.81 -9.12 22.46
N SER A 408 -33.65 -9.78 22.44
CA SER A 408 -33.33 -10.88 23.36
C SER A 408 -33.08 -10.45 24.81
N GLY A 409 -32.98 -9.14 25.07
CA GLY A 409 -32.94 -8.59 26.42
C GLY A 409 -34.31 -8.12 26.94
N LEU A 410 -35.33 -8.09 26.07
CA LEU A 410 -36.70 -7.66 26.39
C LEU A 410 -37.67 -8.82 26.60
N PHE A 411 -37.30 -10.03 26.18
CA PHE A 411 -37.96 -11.31 26.43
C PHE A 411 -36.98 -12.23 27.14
#